data_AF-A0A8J2VHW5-F1
#
_entry.id   AF-A0A8J2VHW5-F1
#
_cell.length_a   1.000
_cell.length_b   1.000
_cell.length_c   1.000
_cell.angle_alpha   90.00
_cell.angle_beta   90.00
_cell.angle_gamma   90.00
#
_symmetry.space_group_name_H-M   'P 1'
#
loop_
_entity.id
_entity.type
_entity.pdbx_description
1 polymer ?
#
loop_
_entity_poly.entity_id
_entity_poly.type
_entity_poly.pdbx_seq_one_letter_code
_entity_poly.pdbx_strand_id
1 'polypeptide(L)'
;MNHSRISLFSLCLCTLLVFLGCGRDTDGAEQAAIRFYKSVWVNGDMNEASGMLQNKSDLKEIAWRISDTRREARNSNPDILIVESPTERVIGRYKTFLIHRPADKRDFKVRVRKENGSWRVVKFEQNYIDHQGGYISGDAYQRLKAEFPGLKWKRVENP
;
A
#
# COMPACT_ATOMS: atom_id res chain seq x y z
N MET A 1 -52.64 18.58 26.71
CA MET A 1 -52.31 19.39 25.51
C MET A 1 -50.83 19.72 25.53
N ASN A 2 -50.19 19.54 24.38
CA ASN A 2 -48.93 20.11 23.92
C ASN A 2 -48.50 21.41 24.64
N HIS A 3 -47.22 21.53 24.99
CA HIS A 3 -46.24 22.06 24.03
C HIS A 3 -44.80 21.73 24.40
N SER A 4 -44.03 21.36 23.38
CA SER A 4 -42.59 21.15 23.41
C SER A 4 -41.83 22.42 23.79
N ARG A 5 -40.65 22.26 24.40
CA ARG A 5 -39.44 23.01 24.01
C ARG A 5 -38.17 22.29 24.45
N ILE A 6 -37.58 21.60 23.47
CA ILE A 6 -36.21 21.07 23.53
C ILE A 6 -35.27 22.27 23.72
N SER A 7 -34.35 22.18 24.69
CA SER A 7 -33.43 23.28 24.97
C SER A 7 -32.42 23.44 23.83
N LEU A 8 -32.45 24.62 23.20
CA LEU A 8 -31.48 25.03 22.18
C LEU A 8 -30.15 25.36 22.85
N PHE A 9 -29.18 24.45 22.77
CA PHE A 9 -27.76 24.80 22.83
C PHE A 9 -26.97 23.98 21.80
N SER A 10 -27.00 24.47 20.56
CA SER A 10 -25.99 24.12 19.56
C SER A 10 -24.69 24.86 19.88
N LEU A 11 -23.60 24.13 20.15
CA LEU A 11 -22.22 24.59 19.93
C LEU A 11 -21.25 23.39 19.98
N CYS A 12 -20.06 23.54 19.37
CA CYS A 12 -19.03 22.49 19.20
C CYS A 12 -19.53 21.29 18.35
N LEU A 13 -19.50 21.33 17.01
CA LEU A 13 -18.47 21.88 16.12
C LEU A 13 -17.07 21.25 16.31
N CYS A 14 -17.00 19.95 16.04
CA CYS A 14 -15.80 19.22 15.60
C CYS A 14 -16.24 18.33 14.41
N THR A 15 -16.39 18.76 13.15
CA THR A 15 -15.43 19.49 12.29
C THR A 15 -13.97 19.07 12.44
N LEU A 16 -13.74 17.76 12.57
CA LEU A 16 -12.58 17.03 12.06
C LEU A 16 -13.17 15.69 11.59
N LEU A 17 -13.13 15.28 10.33
CA LEU A 17 -11.97 15.26 9.45
C LEU A 17 -12.34 15.67 8.02
N VAL A 18 -11.88 16.86 7.61
CA VAL A 18 -11.82 17.24 6.19
C VAL A 18 -10.64 16.51 5.56
N PHE A 19 -10.87 15.27 5.12
CA PHE A 19 -9.98 14.58 4.16
C PHE A 19 -10.55 14.67 2.73
N LEU A 20 -11.09 15.83 2.37
CA LEU A 20 -11.18 16.27 0.97
C LEU A 20 -9.81 16.74 0.49
N GLY A 21 -8.84 15.83 0.54
CA GLY A 21 -7.54 16.03 -0.09
C GLY A 21 -7.70 15.91 -1.60
N CYS A 22 -7.67 17.03 -2.31
CA CYS A 22 -7.30 17.07 -3.72
C CYS A 22 -5.80 16.75 -3.90
N GLY A 23 -5.37 15.57 -3.42
CA GLY A 23 -4.17 14.93 -3.95
C GLY A 23 -4.41 14.59 -5.42
N ARG A 24 -3.35 14.56 -6.23
CA ARG A 24 -3.47 14.00 -7.58
C ARG A 24 -3.89 12.54 -7.44
N ASP A 25 -4.64 12.01 -8.41
CA ASP A 25 -5.13 10.62 -8.33
C ASP A 25 -3.98 9.60 -8.18
N THR A 26 -2.78 9.94 -8.67
CA THR A 26 -1.53 9.19 -8.43
C THR A 26 -1.08 9.21 -6.96
N ASP A 27 -1.18 10.35 -6.25
CA ASP A 27 -0.72 10.49 -4.86
C ASP A 27 -1.54 9.58 -3.93
N GLY A 28 -2.87 9.54 -4.11
CA GLY A 28 -3.75 8.66 -3.34
C GLY A 28 -3.56 7.17 -3.66
N ALA A 29 -3.18 6.84 -4.90
CA ALA A 29 -2.87 5.48 -5.30
C ALA A 29 -1.53 5.00 -4.70
N GLU A 30 -0.51 5.87 -4.72
CA GLU A 30 0.81 5.61 -4.13
C GLU A 30 0.69 5.43 -2.61
N GLN A 31 -0.04 6.31 -1.91
CA GLN A 31 -0.30 6.18 -0.48
C GLN A 31 -1.03 4.87 -0.12
N ALA A 32 -1.97 4.41 -0.95
CA ALA A 32 -2.62 3.12 -0.74
C ALA A 32 -1.65 1.94 -0.92
N ALA A 33 -0.71 2.02 -1.85
CA ALA A 33 0.34 1.01 -2.01
C ALA A 33 1.33 1.00 -0.82
N ILE A 34 1.79 2.18 -0.38
CA ILE A 34 2.70 2.34 0.78
C ILE A 34 2.03 1.84 2.07
N ARG A 35 0.78 2.25 2.31
CA ARG A 35 0.03 1.86 3.50
C ARG A 35 -0.16 0.35 3.56
N PHE A 36 -0.61 -0.28 2.47
CA PHE A 36 -0.74 -1.73 2.40
C PHE A 36 0.61 -2.43 2.62
N TYR A 37 1.67 -1.91 2.00
CA TYR A 37 3.03 -2.42 2.19
C TYR A 37 3.42 -2.43 3.67
N LYS A 38 3.19 -1.32 4.38
CA LYS A 38 3.45 -1.18 5.82
C LYS A 38 2.63 -2.17 6.63
N SER A 39 1.31 -2.27 6.37
CA SER A 39 0.43 -3.20 7.09
C SER A 39 0.91 -4.65 6.96
N VAL A 40 1.32 -5.10 5.77
CA VAL A 40 1.74 -6.50 5.55
C VAL A 40 3.18 -6.77 5.99
N TRP A 41 4.15 -5.98 5.55
CA TRP A 41 5.59 -6.30 5.59
C TRP A 41 6.43 -5.44 6.56
N VAL A 42 5.77 -4.61 7.38
CA VAL A 42 6.40 -3.86 8.49
C VAL A 42 5.64 -4.13 9.79
N ASN A 43 4.36 -3.78 9.86
CA ASN A 43 3.55 -3.85 11.09
C ASN A 43 2.97 -5.25 11.35
N GLY A 44 2.72 -6.02 10.29
CA GLY A 44 1.94 -7.25 10.39
C GLY A 44 0.50 -7.03 10.87
N ASP A 45 -0.14 -5.93 10.45
CA ASP A 45 -1.54 -5.60 10.76
C ASP A 45 -2.50 -6.27 9.76
N MET A 46 -3.13 -7.36 10.21
CA MET A 46 -4.09 -8.12 9.42
C MET A 46 -5.40 -7.36 9.20
N ASN A 47 -5.83 -6.54 10.16
CA ASN A 47 -7.10 -5.82 10.08
C ASN A 47 -6.99 -4.70 9.05
N GLU A 48 -5.90 -3.95 9.07
CA GLU A 48 -5.63 -2.90 8.10
C GLU A 48 -5.42 -3.47 6.69
N ALA A 49 -4.54 -4.47 6.55
CA ALA A 49 -4.23 -5.07 5.25
C ALA A 49 -5.46 -5.71 4.58
N SER A 50 -6.24 -6.51 5.33
CA SER A 50 -7.49 -7.10 4.82
C SER A 50 -8.56 -6.04 4.52
N GLY A 51 -8.62 -4.98 5.33
CA GLY A 51 -9.51 -3.83 5.13
C GLY A 51 -9.26 -3.08 3.82
N MET A 52 -8.08 -3.22 3.19
CA MET A 52 -7.68 -2.57 1.94
C MET A 52 -7.89 -3.43 0.67
N LEU A 53 -8.06 -4.75 0.80
CA LEU A 53 -8.23 -5.64 -0.35
C LEU A 53 -9.55 -5.42 -1.11
N GLN A 54 -9.53 -5.47 -2.44
CA GLN A 54 -10.74 -5.59 -3.25
C GLN A 54 -11.34 -7.00 -3.14
N ASN A 55 -10.51 -8.04 -3.17
CA ASN A 55 -10.95 -9.44 -3.16
C ASN A 55 -10.58 -10.15 -1.85
N LYS A 56 -11.51 -10.94 -1.30
CA LYS A 56 -11.28 -11.71 -0.06
C LYS A 56 -10.57 -13.05 -0.29
N SER A 57 -10.33 -13.47 -1.53
CA SER A 57 -9.51 -14.65 -1.84
C SER A 57 -8.12 -14.58 -1.21
N ASP A 58 -7.55 -13.38 -1.18
CA ASP A 58 -6.13 -13.17 -0.89
C ASP A 58 -5.83 -13.13 0.62
N LEU A 59 -6.86 -13.24 1.46
CA LEU A 59 -6.74 -13.22 2.93
C LEU A 59 -5.80 -14.31 3.47
N LYS A 60 -5.77 -15.48 2.83
CA LYS A 60 -4.83 -16.57 3.21
C LYS A 60 -3.37 -16.17 2.93
N GLU A 61 -3.13 -15.50 1.81
CA GLU A 61 -1.79 -15.06 1.38
C GLU A 61 -1.30 -13.89 2.25
N ILE A 62 -2.19 -12.94 2.59
CA ILE A 62 -1.89 -11.91 3.61
C ILE A 62 -1.55 -12.56 4.95
N ALA A 63 -2.40 -13.47 5.45
CA ALA A 63 -2.19 -14.09 6.77
C ALA A 63 -0.84 -14.83 6.84
N TRP A 64 -0.44 -15.51 5.77
CA TRP A 64 0.88 -16.12 5.66
C TRP A 64 2.01 -15.08 5.67
N ARG A 65 1.96 -14.04 4.83
CA ARG A 65 2.97 -12.96 4.78
C ARG A 65 3.11 -12.19 6.10
N ILE A 66 2.00 -11.97 6.80
CA ILE A 66 1.98 -11.32 8.12
C ILE A 66 2.59 -12.24 9.19
N SER A 67 2.28 -13.53 9.16
CA SER A 67 2.89 -14.52 10.06
C SER A 67 4.41 -14.57 9.88
N ASP A 68 4.87 -14.56 8.62
CA ASP A 68 6.29 -14.51 8.28
C ASP A 68 6.96 -13.20 8.74
N THR A 69 6.36 -12.05 8.44
CA THR A 69 6.84 -10.72 8.89
C THR A 69 6.97 -10.63 10.41
N ARG A 70 5.99 -11.16 11.17
CA ARG A 70 6.04 -11.23 12.64
C ARG A 70 7.13 -12.18 13.14
N ARG A 71 7.41 -13.28 12.43
CA ARG A 71 8.50 -14.22 12.74
C ARG A 71 9.89 -13.65 12.47
N GLU A 72 10.04 -12.75 11.50
CA GLU A 72 11.35 -12.16 11.15
C GLU A 72 11.91 -11.20 12.21
N ALA A 73 11.14 -10.86 13.26
CA ALA A 73 11.57 -10.05 14.41
C ALA A 73 12.14 -8.66 14.05
N ARG A 74 11.76 -8.11 12.89
CA ARG A 74 12.22 -6.81 12.39
C ARG A 74 11.30 -5.69 12.88
N ASN A 75 11.48 -5.30 14.14
CA ASN A 75 10.95 -4.05 14.71
C ASN A 75 11.66 -2.82 14.12
N SER A 76 11.64 -2.71 12.79
CA SER A 76 12.25 -1.64 12.01
C SER A 76 11.25 -1.19 10.96
N ASN A 77 11.09 0.12 10.79
CA ASN A 77 10.34 0.69 9.67
C ASN A 77 11.32 1.30 8.65
N PRO A 78 12.08 0.48 7.91
CA PRO A 78 13.15 0.97 7.05
C PRO A 78 12.59 1.72 5.85
N ASP A 79 13.37 2.69 5.38
CA ASP A 79 13.14 3.37 4.11
C ASP A 79 12.83 2.41 2.97
N ILE A 80 11.95 2.85 2.08
CA ILE A 80 11.70 2.21 0.79
C ILE A 80 11.94 3.16 -0.37
N LEU A 81 12.22 2.59 -1.54
CA LEU A 81 12.12 3.27 -2.82
C LEU A 81 10.84 2.80 -3.51
N ILE A 82 9.98 3.72 -3.93
CA ILE A 82 8.74 3.42 -4.65
C ILE A 82 8.73 4.09 -6.03
N VAL A 83 8.12 3.43 -7.01
CA VAL A 83 7.80 4.03 -8.31
C VAL A 83 6.56 3.39 -8.93
N GLU A 84 5.83 4.13 -9.76
CA GLU A 84 4.80 3.54 -10.63
C GLU A 84 5.48 2.71 -11.73
N SER A 85 4.99 1.50 -11.98
CA SER A 85 5.60 0.54 -12.91
C SER A 85 5.65 1.11 -14.33
N PRO A 86 6.83 1.13 -14.99
CA PRO A 86 6.94 1.52 -16.40
C PRO A 86 6.54 0.38 -17.36
N THR A 87 6.44 -0.86 -16.86
CA THR A 87 6.20 -2.09 -17.63
C THR A 87 4.72 -2.47 -17.67
N GLU A 88 3.96 -2.22 -16.59
CA GLU A 88 2.52 -2.46 -16.56
C GLU A 88 1.73 -1.28 -17.14
N ARG A 89 0.98 -1.52 -18.23
CA ARG A 89 0.08 -0.51 -18.82
C ARG A 89 -0.94 -0.01 -17.78
N VAL A 90 -1.05 1.32 -17.67
CA VAL A 90 -2.16 2.01 -16.97
C VAL A 90 -3.45 1.79 -17.75
N ILE A 91 -4.13 0.67 -17.48
CA ILE A 91 -5.43 0.35 -18.08
C ILE A 91 -6.53 0.90 -17.17
N GLY A 92 -7.13 2.02 -17.56
CA GLY A 92 -8.29 2.60 -16.86
C GLY A 92 -7.96 3.07 -15.43
N ARG A 93 -8.64 2.48 -14.43
CA ARG A 93 -8.53 2.88 -13.01
C ARG A 93 -7.48 2.11 -12.21
N TYR A 94 -6.57 1.39 -12.87
CA TYR A 94 -5.53 0.59 -12.21
C TYR A 94 -4.19 1.31 -12.25
N LYS A 95 -3.44 1.23 -11.14
CA LYS A 95 -2.03 1.63 -11.04
C LYS A 95 -1.24 0.52 -10.36
N THR A 96 -0.01 0.27 -10.82
CA THR A 96 0.89 -0.71 -10.21
C THR A 96 2.12 0.00 -9.68
N PHE A 97 2.42 -0.20 -8.40
CA PHE A 97 3.60 0.35 -7.74
C PHE A 97 4.61 -0.75 -7.46
N LEU A 98 5.86 -0.43 -7.70
CA LEU A 98 7.03 -1.26 -7.42
C LEU A 98 7.75 -0.64 -6.23
N ILE A 99 8.03 -1.46 -5.22
CA ILE A 99 8.61 -1.04 -3.96
C ILE A 99 9.88 -1.87 -3.73
N HIS A 100 11.01 -1.20 -3.57
CA HIS A 100 12.28 -1.80 -3.18
C HIS A 100 12.59 -1.41 -1.74
N ARG A 101 12.92 -2.39 -0.88
CA ARG A 101 13.44 -2.15 0.47
C ARG A 101 14.96 -2.31 0.48
N PRO A 102 15.76 -1.22 0.53
CA PRO A 102 17.22 -1.34 0.47
C PRO A 102 17.83 -2.10 1.65
N ALA A 103 17.19 -2.06 2.82
CA ALA A 103 17.69 -2.68 4.06
C ALA A 103 17.89 -4.21 3.94
N ASP A 104 17.10 -4.89 3.12
CA ASP A 104 17.20 -6.34 2.91
C ASP A 104 17.07 -6.77 1.45
N LYS A 105 17.16 -5.81 0.52
CA LYS A 105 17.12 -5.98 -0.94
C LYS A 105 15.84 -6.68 -1.44
N ARG A 106 14.74 -6.60 -0.69
CA ARG A 106 13.46 -7.21 -1.09
C ARG A 106 12.68 -6.30 -2.03
N ASP A 107 12.14 -6.91 -3.08
CA ASP A 107 11.27 -6.27 -4.05
C ASP A 107 9.82 -6.73 -3.85
N PHE A 108 8.91 -5.76 -3.89
CA PHE A 108 7.47 -5.92 -3.70
C PHE A 108 6.73 -5.19 -4.81
N LYS A 109 5.56 -5.71 -5.18
CA LYS A 109 4.63 -5.07 -6.12
C LYS A 109 3.27 -4.96 -5.47
N VAL A 110 2.64 -3.80 -5.60
CA VAL A 110 1.26 -3.57 -5.16
C VAL A 110 0.47 -2.92 -6.29
N ARG A 111 -0.55 -3.62 -6.78
CA ARG A 111 -1.50 -3.09 -7.75
C ARG A 111 -2.75 -2.62 -7.05
N VAL A 112 -3.16 -1.39 -7.34
CA VAL A 112 -4.33 -0.73 -6.77
C VAL A 112 -5.34 -0.34 -7.85
N ARG A 113 -6.61 -0.24 -7.47
CA ARG A 113 -7.73 0.21 -8.32
C ARG A 113 -8.60 1.21 -7.57
N LYS A 114 -9.05 2.27 -8.25
CA LYS A 114 -10.02 3.23 -7.69
C LYS A 114 -11.46 2.70 -7.80
N GLU A 115 -12.10 2.50 -6.64
CA GLU A 115 -13.44 1.95 -6.45
C GLU A 115 -14.18 2.76 -5.37
N ASN A 116 -15.39 3.25 -5.69
CA ASN A 116 -16.23 4.04 -4.77
C ASN A 116 -15.48 5.19 -4.06
N GLY A 117 -14.62 5.90 -4.79
CA GLY A 117 -13.79 6.99 -4.28
C GLY A 117 -12.49 6.56 -3.56
N SER A 118 -12.37 5.29 -3.18
CA SER A 118 -11.20 4.75 -2.46
C SER A 118 -10.26 3.97 -3.38
N TRP A 119 -8.97 3.92 -3.04
CA TRP A 119 -8.03 2.99 -3.68
C TRP A 119 -8.02 1.66 -2.92
N ARG A 120 -8.29 0.56 -3.64
CA ARG A 120 -8.31 -0.82 -3.14
C ARG A 120 -7.13 -1.60 -3.72
N VAL A 121 -6.53 -2.50 -2.95
CA VAL A 121 -5.46 -3.40 -3.42
C VAL A 121 -6.10 -4.58 -4.15
N VAL A 122 -5.64 -4.86 -5.38
CA VAL A 122 -6.23 -5.88 -6.27
C VAL A 122 -5.27 -7.01 -6.62
N LYS A 123 -3.97 -6.79 -6.42
CA LYS A 123 -2.92 -7.80 -6.52
C LYS A 123 -1.70 -7.31 -5.75
N PHE A 124 -0.97 -8.20 -5.10
CA PHE A 124 0.27 -7.88 -4.41
C PHE A 124 1.23 -9.07 -4.49
N GLU A 125 2.51 -8.79 -4.68
CA GLU A 125 3.56 -9.79 -4.86
C GLU A 125 4.74 -9.38 -3.97
N GLN A 126 5.32 -10.35 -3.27
CA GLN A 126 6.68 -10.27 -2.70
C GLN A 126 7.45 -11.38 -3.40
N ASN A 127 8.52 -11.03 -4.12
CA ASN A 127 9.05 -11.82 -5.23
C ASN A 127 9.77 -13.15 -4.84
N TYR A 128 9.70 -13.64 -3.59
CA TYR A 128 10.69 -14.58 -3.03
C TYR A 128 10.44 -16.07 -3.25
N ILE A 129 11.54 -16.82 -3.38
CA ILE A 129 11.57 -18.29 -3.36
C ILE A 129 12.84 -18.79 -2.63
N ASP A 130 12.72 -19.25 -1.38
CA ASP A 130 13.81 -19.87 -0.61
C ASP A 130 14.42 -21.09 -1.34
N HIS A 131 13.57 -21.97 -1.86
CA HIS A 131 13.98 -23.27 -2.43
C HIS A 131 14.62 -23.18 -3.83
N GLN A 132 14.65 -21.98 -4.42
CA GLN A 132 15.34 -21.67 -5.68
C GLN A 132 16.46 -20.65 -5.47
N GLY A 133 16.74 -20.24 -4.23
CA GLY A 133 17.83 -19.34 -3.87
C GLY A 133 17.65 -17.88 -4.29
N GLY A 134 16.42 -17.37 -4.45
CA GLY A 134 16.26 -15.97 -4.87
C GLY A 134 14.86 -15.43 -5.09
N TYR A 135 14.81 -14.13 -5.42
CA TYR A 135 13.62 -13.38 -5.81
C TYR A 135 13.49 -13.41 -7.35
N ILE A 136 12.38 -13.92 -7.93
CA ILE A 136 12.22 -14.07 -9.40
C ILE A 136 11.03 -13.24 -9.93
N SER A 137 11.30 -12.04 -10.44
CA SER A 137 10.49 -11.45 -11.51
C SER A 137 11.28 -10.43 -12.35
N GLY A 138 10.73 -10.08 -13.51
CA GLY A 138 11.28 -9.06 -14.39
C GLY A 138 11.21 -7.62 -13.86
N ASP A 139 10.53 -7.41 -12.72
CA ASP A 139 10.36 -6.09 -12.11
C ASP A 139 11.35 -5.84 -10.94
N ALA A 140 12.43 -6.63 -10.87
CA ALA A 140 13.47 -6.45 -9.86
C ALA A 140 14.17 -5.09 -9.99
N TYR A 141 14.43 -4.41 -8.86
CA TYR A 141 14.92 -3.02 -8.83
C TYR A 141 16.18 -2.80 -9.67
N GLN A 142 17.15 -3.72 -9.61
CA GLN A 142 18.41 -3.63 -10.36
C GLN A 142 18.19 -3.68 -11.88
N ARG A 143 17.28 -4.55 -12.35
CA ARG A 143 16.94 -4.67 -13.76
C ARG A 143 16.26 -3.40 -14.27
N LEU A 144 15.25 -2.92 -13.54
CA LEU A 144 14.50 -1.72 -13.95
C LEU A 144 15.35 -0.46 -13.92
N LYS A 145 16.31 -0.35 -13.00
CA LYS A 145 17.28 0.77 -12.98
C LYS A 145 18.21 0.76 -14.21
N ALA A 146 18.53 -0.42 -14.75
CA ALA A 146 19.33 -0.56 -15.97
C ALA A 146 18.50 -0.34 -17.25
N GLU A 147 17.29 -0.89 -17.32
CA GLU A 147 16.39 -0.75 -18.49
C GLU A 147 15.77 0.65 -18.61
N PHE A 148 15.51 1.30 -17.49
CA PHE A 148 14.85 2.62 -17.42
C PHE A 148 15.69 3.60 -16.56
N PRO A 149 16.87 4.05 -17.03
CA PRO A 149 17.76 4.92 -16.24
C PRO A 149 17.16 6.28 -15.88
N GLY A 150 16.12 6.73 -16.61
CA GLY A 150 15.34 7.94 -16.28
C GLY A 150 14.21 7.73 -15.25
N LEU A 151 14.01 6.52 -14.75
CA LEU A 151 12.92 6.18 -13.83
C LEU A 151 13.16 6.80 -12.45
N LYS A 152 12.28 7.74 -12.06
CA LYS A 152 12.42 8.51 -10.80
C LYS A 152 11.86 7.74 -9.61
N TRP A 153 12.70 6.91 -8.99
CA TRP A 153 12.41 6.27 -7.71
C TRP A 153 12.29 7.31 -6.60
N LYS A 154 11.15 7.32 -5.92
CA LYS A 154 10.88 8.18 -4.76
C LYS A 154 11.31 7.47 -3.48
N ARG A 155 12.13 8.10 -2.64
CA ARG A 155 12.37 7.63 -1.27
C ARG A 155 11.16 7.94 -0.40
N VAL A 156 10.76 6.98 0.41
CA VAL A 156 9.81 7.15 1.51
C VAL A 156 10.52 6.71 2.78
N GLU A 157 10.74 7.66 3.69
CA GLU A 157 11.38 7.45 4.98
C GLU A 157 10.33 7.03 6.00
N ASN A 158 10.60 5.99 6.79
CA ASN A 158 9.65 5.44 7.78
C ASN A 158 8.21 5.30 7.26
N PRO A 159 7.98 4.60 6.12
CA PRO A 159 6.68 4.49 5.43
C PRO A 159 5.55 4.08 6.37
#